data_AF-U3TXZ0-F1
#
_entry.id   AF-U3TXZ0-F1
#
_cell.length_a   1.000
_cell.length_b   1.000
_cell.length_c   1.000
_cell.angle_alpha   90.00
_cell.angle_beta   90.00
_cell.angle_gamma   90.00
#
_symmetry.space_group_name_H-M   'P 1'
#
loop_
_entity.id
_entity.type
_entity.pdbx_description
1 polymer ?
#
loop_
_entity_poly.entity_id
_entity_poly.type
_entity_poly.pdbx_seq_one_letter_code
_entity_poly.pdbx_strand_id
1 'polypeptide(L)'
;MHTEIINIWPHGDAPGASDSRAQPQIVDLAKEFEPYDRAATGVRCPEMAIWHPETSNGITLLVAPGGGYQRVLIDREGSALATFFTSMGYTLAVMTYRLPYDGHHEGPDAPLADAGDRMAARKDLIPLIR
;
A
#
# COMPACT_ATOMS: atom_id res chain seq x y z
N MET A 1 -6.72 11.37 -15.97
CA MET A 1 -6.39 10.68 -14.70
C MET A 1 -5.05 11.19 -14.17
N HIS A 2 -4.88 11.36 -12.85
CA HIS A 2 -3.59 11.72 -12.24
C HIS A 2 -3.27 10.75 -11.09
N THR A 3 -1.98 10.52 -10.84
CA THR A 3 -1.48 9.65 -9.77
C THR A 3 -0.50 10.41 -8.90
N GLU A 4 -0.65 10.27 -7.59
CA GLU A 4 0.29 10.76 -6.59
C GLU A 4 0.76 9.61 -5.68
N ILE A 5 1.95 9.74 -5.11
CA ILE A 5 2.47 8.84 -4.07
C ILE A 5 2.76 9.70 -2.86
N ILE A 6 2.21 9.29 -1.71
CA ILE A 6 2.44 9.95 -0.43
C ILE A 6 2.95 8.95 0.59
N ASN A 7 3.81 9.39 1.50
CA ASN A 7 4.15 8.57 2.66
C ASN A 7 2.94 8.53 3.60
N ILE A 8 2.68 7.37 4.20
CA ILE A 8 1.66 7.27 5.27
C ILE A 8 2.14 8.10 6.47
N TRP A 9 3.39 7.90 6.87
CA TRP A 9 4.03 8.66 7.93
C TRP A 9 4.72 9.91 7.35
N PRO A 10 4.40 11.12 7.83
CA PRO A 10 4.83 12.37 7.19
C PRO A 10 6.34 12.62 7.22
N HIS A 11 7.07 11.93 8.09
CA HIS A 11 8.50 12.12 8.31
C HIS A 11 9.37 10.99 7.73
N GLY A 12 8.78 10.11 6.90
CA GLY A 12 9.48 8.98 6.28
C GLY A 12 9.17 7.67 6.99
N ASP A 13 10.19 7.03 7.56
CA ASP A 13 10.03 5.77 8.30
C ASP A 13 8.96 5.90 9.40
N ALA A 14 8.15 4.85 9.54
CA ALA A 14 7.21 4.76 10.64
C ALA A 14 7.95 4.80 11.99
N PRO A 15 7.36 5.37 13.06
CA PRO A 15 8.02 5.46 14.37
C PRO A 15 8.61 4.14 14.86
N GLY A 16 7.88 3.03 14.75
CA GLY A 16 8.38 1.72 15.16
C GLY A 16 9.30 1.00 14.17
N ALA A 17 9.61 1.61 13.02
CA ALA A 17 10.58 1.07 12.08
C ALA A 17 12.04 1.26 12.54
N SER A 18 12.31 2.14 13.51
CA SER A 18 13.66 2.33 14.08
C SER A 18 14.29 1.03 14.60
N ASP A 19 13.47 0.11 15.09
CA ASP A 19 13.90 -1.13 15.73
C ASP A 19 14.18 -2.24 14.71
N SER A 20 13.59 -2.10 13.52
CA SER A 20 13.72 -3.05 12.42
C SER A 20 15.09 -2.92 11.75
N ARG A 21 15.62 -4.06 11.28
CA ARG A 21 16.79 -4.13 10.38
C ARG A 21 16.41 -4.50 8.95
N ALA A 22 15.12 -4.50 8.65
CA ALA A 22 14.63 -4.82 7.32
C ALA A 22 15.20 -3.85 6.27
N GLN A 23 15.44 -4.37 5.08
CA GLN A 23 15.94 -3.58 3.96
C GLN A 23 14.83 -3.49 2.93
N PRO A 24 14.34 -2.27 2.62
CA PRO A 24 13.32 -2.10 1.60
C PRO A 24 13.78 -2.66 0.25
N GLN A 25 12.98 -3.53 -0.34
CA GLN A 25 13.25 -4.09 -1.66
C GLN A 25 11.97 -4.17 -2.48
N ILE A 26 12.14 -4.00 -3.80
CA ILE A 26 11.13 -4.39 -4.79
C ILE A 26 11.63 -5.65 -5.47
N VAL A 27 10.87 -6.73 -5.31
CA VAL A 27 11.16 -8.04 -5.89
C VAL A 27 10.20 -8.29 -7.03
N ASP A 28 10.71 -8.66 -8.20
CA ASP A 28 9.86 -9.12 -9.30
C ASP A 28 9.63 -10.63 -9.18
N LEU A 29 8.36 -11.02 -9.16
CA LEU A 29 7.92 -12.41 -9.03
C LEU A 29 7.54 -13.03 -10.39
N ALA A 30 7.62 -12.26 -11.47
CA ALA A 30 7.32 -12.72 -12.81
C ALA A 30 8.30 -13.81 -13.24
N LYS A 31 7.79 -14.82 -13.97
CA LYS A 31 8.65 -15.77 -14.69
C LYS A 31 9.12 -15.16 -16.01
N GLU A 32 10.08 -15.83 -16.63
CA GLU A 32 10.53 -15.46 -17.97
C GLU A 32 9.34 -15.37 -18.93
N PHE A 33 9.26 -14.26 -19.67
CA PHE A 33 8.18 -13.91 -20.61
C PHE A 33 6.79 -13.64 -20.00
N GLU A 34 6.67 -13.54 -18.68
CA GLU A 34 5.46 -13.04 -18.02
C GLU A 34 5.54 -11.51 -17.81
N PRO A 35 4.38 -10.81 -17.75
CA PRO A 35 4.35 -9.42 -17.31
C PRO A 35 4.90 -9.25 -15.89
N TYR A 36 5.45 -8.07 -15.59
CA TYR A 36 5.94 -7.72 -14.26
C TYR A 36 4.93 -8.05 -13.14
N ASP A 37 5.44 -8.64 -12.06
CA ASP A 37 4.67 -8.95 -10.86
C ASP A 37 5.48 -8.52 -9.64
N ARG A 38 5.57 -7.20 -9.43
CA ARG A 38 6.40 -6.63 -8.38
C ARG A 38 5.73 -6.73 -7.02
N ALA A 39 6.53 -7.08 -6.02
CA ALA A 39 6.16 -7.06 -4.63
C ALA A 39 7.15 -6.24 -3.80
N ALA A 40 6.65 -5.50 -2.80
CA ALA A 40 7.51 -4.85 -1.80
C ALA A 40 7.78 -5.80 -0.63
N THR A 41 9.01 -5.78 -0.13
CA THR A 41 9.44 -6.43 1.11
C THR A 41 10.27 -5.46 1.94
N GLY A 42 10.42 -5.75 3.24
CA GLY A 42 11.25 -4.94 4.13
C GLY A 42 10.77 -3.50 4.28
N VAL A 43 9.47 -3.28 4.21
CA VAL A 43 8.85 -1.95 4.23
C VAL A 43 9.11 -1.29 5.58
N ARG A 44 9.57 -0.03 5.56
CA ARG A 44 9.84 0.78 6.76
C ARG A 44 9.13 2.13 6.73
N CYS A 45 9.14 2.74 5.55
CA CYS A 45 8.39 3.93 5.18
C CYS A 45 7.25 3.47 4.25
N PRO A 46 6.09 3.08 4.79
CA PRO A 46 4.95 2.70 3.96
C PRO A 46 4.41 3.90 3.20
N GLU A 47 4.01 3.65 1.97
CA GLU A 47 3.55 4.64 1.00
C GLU A 47 2.12 4.32 0.56
N MET A 48 1.46 5.32 0.00
CA MET A 48 0.16 5.19 -0.61
C MET A 48 0.19 5.80 -2.01
N ALA A 49 -0.03 4.96 -3.02
CA ALA A 49 -0.25 5.39 -4.38
C ALA A 49 -1.75 5.67 -4.56
N ILE A 50 -2.10 6.88 -5.00
CA ILE A 50 -3.48 7.33 -5.15
C ILE A 50 -3.74 7.66 -6.62
N TRP A 51 -4.72 6.98 -7.21
CA TRP A 51 -5.20 7.27 -8.56
C TRP A 51 -6.52 8.04 -8.49
N HIS A 52 -6.51 9.23 -9.07
CA HIS A 52 -7.68 10.10 -9.15
C HIS A 52 -8.40 9.93 -10.48
N PRO A 53 -9.71 9.64 -10.47
CA PRO A 53 -10.52 9.54 -11.68
C PRO A 53 -10.64 10.92 -12.35
N GLU A 54 -10.98 10.95 -13.64
CA GLU A 54 -11.23 12.22 -14.34
C GLU A 54 -12.49 12.92 -13.86
N THR A 55 -13.53 12.14 -13.55
CA THR A 55 -14.75 12.61 -12.89
C THR A 55 -14.97 11.78 -11.65
N SER A 56 -14.89 12.42 -10.47
CA SER A 56 -15.04 11.73 -9.19
C SER A 56 -16.51 11.48 -8.84
N ASN A 57 -16.80 10.28 -8.35
CA ASN A 57 -18.07 9.92 -7.73
C ASN A 57 -18.09 10.21 -6.21
N GLY A 58 -16.99 10.76 -5.66
CA GLY A 58 -16.87 11.13 -4.26
C GLY A 58 -16.46 9.99 -3.32
N ILE A 59 -16.24 8.78 -3.81
CA ILE A 59 -15.87 7.62 -2.99
C ILE A 59 -14.39 7.27 -3.21
N THR A 60 -13.67 7.04 -2.10
CA THR A 60 -12.30 6.55 -2.11
C THR A 60 -12.24 5.11 -1.59
N LEU A 61 -11.62 4.23 -2.37
CA LEU A 61 -11.36 2.84 -2.02
C LEU A 61 -9.92 2.70 -1.54
N LEU A 62 -9.74 2.25 -0.29
CA LEU A 62 -8.43 1.89 0.26
C LEU A 62 -8.14 0.41 0.01
N VAL A 63 -7.04 0.11 -0.66
CA VAL A 63 -6.58 -1.25 -0.96
C VAL A 63 -5.32 -1.53 -0.16
N ALA A 64 -5.37 -2.59 0.65
CA ALA A 64 -4.21 -3.19 1.30
C ALA A 64 -3.89 -4.50 0.55
N PRO A 65 -2.90 -4.52 -0.35
CA PRO A 65 -2.58 -5.71 -1.14
C PRO A 65 -2.18 -6.89 -0.27
N GLY A 66 -2.55 -8.09 -0.69
CA GLY A 66 -2.15 -9.34 -0.06
C GLY A 66 -0.68 -9.71 -0.30
N GLY A 67 -0.36 -10.99 -0.05
CA GLY A 67 1.00 -11.53 -0.06
C GLY A 67 1.38 -12.29 1.21
N GLY A 68 0.38 -12.62 2.05
CA GLY A 68 0.53 -13.49 3.22
C GLY A 68 1.48 -12.93 4.28
N TYR A 69 1.58 -11.60 4.39
CA TYR A 69 2.50 -10.91 5.28
C TYR A 69 4.00 -11.23 5.07
N GLN A 70 4.34 -11.79 3.91
CA GLN A 70 5.74 -12.00 3.49
C GLN A 70 6.20 -10.92 2.51
N ARG A 71 5.25 -10.26 1.86
CA ARG A 71 5.45 -9.25 0.83
C ARG A 71 4.11 -8.53 0.57
N VAL A 72 4.17 -7.38 -0.10
CA VAL A 72 2.99 -6.64 -0.56
C VAL A 72 2.92 -6.70 -2.08
N LEU A 73 1.90 -7.31 -2.67
CA LEU A 73 1.76 -7.51 -4.13
C LEU A 73 1.27 -6.22 -4.84
N ILE A 74 2.20 -5.32 -5.17
CA ILE A 74 1.89 -3.97 -5.68
C ILE A 74 1.23 -3.99 -7.07
N ASP A 75 1.69 -4.87 -7.97
CA ASP A 75 1.14 -4.88 -9.33
C ASP A 75 -0.20 -5.62 -9.40
N ARG A 76 -0.23 -6.90 -9.00
CA ARG A 76 -1.42 -7.76 -9.13
C ARG A 76 -2.63 -7.28 -8.35
N GLU A 77 -2.42 -6.79 -7.13
CA GLU A 77 -3.50 -6.38 -6.23
C GLU A 77 -3.56 -4.86 -6.02
N GLY A 78 -2.64 -4.11 -6.61
CA GLY A 78 -2.64 -2.65 -6.59
C GLY A 78 -2.95 -2.05 -7.94
N SER A 79 -1.90 -1.81 -8.74
CA SER A 79 -1.98 -1.02 -9.97
C SER A 79 -2.93 -1.62 -11.02
N ALA A 80 -3.07 -2.95 -11.08
CA ALA A 80 -4.00 -3.62 -11.98
C ALA A 80 -5.48 -3.24 -11.75
N LEU A 81 -5.84 -2.84 -10.54
CA LEU A 81 -7.21 -2.44 -10.19
C LEU A 81 -7.50 -0.97 -10.55
N ALA A 82 -6.46 -0.13 -10.67
CA ALA A 82 -6.59 1.32 -10.79
C ALA A 82 -7.45 1.74 -11.98
N THR A 83 -7.13 1.27 -13.18
CA THR A 83 -7.84 1.65 -14.42
C THR A 83 -9.33 1.31 -14.34
N PHE A 84 -9.68 0.15 -13.78
CA PHE A 84 -11.07 -0.28 -13.68
C PHE A 84 -11.88 0.63 -12.74
N PHE A 85 -11.40 0.84 -11.52
CA PHE A 85 -12.13 1.64 -10.53
C PHE A 85 -12.17 3.14 -10.86
N THR A 86 -11.08 3.69 -11.38
CA THR A 86 -11.08 5.11 -11.77
C THR A 86 -11.98 5.38 -12.97
N SER A 87 -12.17 4.42 -13.88
CA SER A 87 -13.15 4.55 -14.98
C SER A 87 -14.60 4.66 -14.49
N MET A 88 -14.90 4.16 -13.29
CA MET A 88 -16.20 4.25 -12.62
C MET A 88 -16.31 5.46 -11.68
N GLY A 89 -15.29 6.33 -11.67
CA GLY A 89 -15.26 7.54 -10.85
C GLY A 89 -14.78 7.35 -9.41
N TYR A 90 -14.29 6.18 -9.03
CA TYR A 90 -13.70 5.99 -7.69
C TYR A 90 -12.26 6.53 -7.65
N THR A 91 -11.89 7.10 -6.51
CA THR A 91 -10.47 7.29 -6.17
C THR A 91 -9.93 5.99 -5.61
N LEU A 92 -8.84 5.46 -6.17
CA LEU A 92 -8.21 4.23 -5.66
C LEU A 92 -6.93 4.60 -4.91
N ALA A 93 -6.82 4.17 -3.66
CA ALA A 93 -5.65 4.40 -2.82
C ALA A 93 -5.06 3.04 -2.43
N VAL A 94 -3.91 2.68 -2.99
CA VAL A 94 -3.22 1.41 -2.70
C VAL A 94 -2.05 1.69 -1.78
N MET A 95 -1.99 0.99 -0.64
CA MET A 95 -0.90 1.16 0.32
C MET A 95 0.13 0.03 0.28
N THR A 96 1.38 0.37 0.56
CA THR A 96 2.32 -0.57 1.19
C THR A 96 2.17 -0.50 2.70
N TYR A 97 2.59 -1.55 3.39
CA TYR A 97 2.53 -1.63 4.86
C TYR A 97 3.72 -2.42 5.38
N ARG A 98 4.14 -2.11 6.60
CA ARG A 98 5.20 -2.82 7.32
C ARG A 98 4.80 -4.27 7.54
N LEU A 99 5.72 -5.21 7.31
CA LEU A 99 5.45 -6.64 7.49
C LEU A 99 5.62 -7.03 8.97
N PRO A 100 4.74 -7.88 9.51
CA PRO A 100 4.67 -8.17 10.95
C PRO A 100 5.94 -8.83 11.54
N TYR A 101 6.77 -9.44 10.70
CA TYR A 101 7.96 -10.21 11.12
C TYR A 101 9.28 -9.52 10.79
N ASP A 102 9.24 -8.28 10.33
CA ASP A 102 10.43 -7.49 9.97
C ASP A 102 11.10 -6.82 11.19
N GLY A 103 10.65 -7.13 12.41
CA GLY A 103 11.27 -6.66 13.66
C GLY A 103 10.96 -5.21 14.02
N HIS A 104 9.82 -4.67 13.56
CA HIS A 104 9.32 -3.38 14.01
C HIS A 104 8.92 -3.42 15.49
N HIS A 105 8.91 -2.27 16.15
CA HIS A 105 8.53 -2.14 17.55
C HIS A 105 7.12 -2.70 17.83
N GLU A 106 6.16 -2.43 16.94
CA GLU A 106 4.78 -2.93 17.04
C GLU A 106 4.66 -4.43 16.71
N GLY A 107 5.74 -5.04 16.20
CA GLY A 107 5.77 -6.45 15.84
C GLY A 107 4.61 -6.83 14.90
N PRO A 108 3.77 -7.83 15.26
CA PRO A 108 2.63 -8.24 14.45
C PRO A 108 1.60 -7.15 14.15
N ASP A 109 1.54 -6.09 14.98
CA ASP A 109 0.57 -5.01 14.83
C ASP A 109 1.05 -3.89 13.89
N ALA A 110 2.28 -3.96 13.37
CA ALA A 110 2.83 -2.96 12.46
C ALA A 110 1.96 -2.68 11.21
N PRO A 111 1.40 -3.69 10.50
CA PRO A 111 0.49 -3.44 9.38
C PRO A 111 -0.77 -2.67 9.78
N LEU A 112 -1.32 -2.97 10.97
CA LEU A 112 -2.54 -2.34 11.47
C LEU A 112 -2.27 -0.90 11.90
N ALA A 113 -1.11 -0.63 12.52
CA ALA A 113 -0.69 0.73 12.86
C ALA A 113 -0.62 1.63 11.61
N ASP A 114 -0.08 1.11 10.50
CA ASP A 114 0.02 1.86 9.24
C ASP A 114 -1.36 2.14 8.63
N ALA A 115 -2.27 1.16 8.62
CA ALA A 115 -3.64 1.35 8.14
C ALA A 115 -4.41 2.35 9.03
N GLY A 116 -4.27 2.23 10.35
CA GLY A 116 -4.93 3.09 11.33
C GLY A 116 -4.51 4.55 11.23
N ASP A 117 -3.21 4.82 11.10
CA ASP A 117 -2.68 6.18 10.95
C ASP A 117 -3.28 6.88 9.71
N ARG A 118 -3.32 6.17 8.59
CA ARG A 118 -3.90 6.71 7.36
C ARG A 118 -5.41 6.94 7.47
N MET A 119 -6.15 5.98 8.01
CA MET A 119 -7.61 6.12 8.20
C MET A 119 -7.94 7.29 9.13
N ALA A 120 -7.15 7.52 10.18
CA ALA A 120 -7.32 8.68 11.04
C ALA A 120 -7.11 10.00 10.29
N ALA A 121 -6.17 10.04 9.33
CA ALA A 121 -5.92 11.20 8.49
C ALA A 121 -6.99 11.45 7.40
N ARG A 122 -7.81 10.45 7.02
CA ARG A 122 -8.84 10.56 5.97
C ARG A 122 -10.13 9.82 6.33
N LYS A 123 -11.10 10.57 6.84
CA LYS A 123 -12.41 10.05 7.29
C LYS A 123 -13.35 9.58 6.17
N ASP A 124 -12.99 9.80 4.91
CA ASP A 124 -13.76 9.47 3.70
C ASP A 124 -13.36 8.11 3.06
N LEU A 125 -12.41 7.38 3.66
CA LEU A 125 -11.92 6.11 3.12
C LEU A 125 -12.84 4.93 3.45
N ILE A 126 -13.19 4.13 2.42
CA ILE A 126 -13.82 2.81 2.60
C ILE A 126 -12.74 1.73 2.37
N PRO A 127 -12.45 0.87 3.37
CA PRO A 127 -11.46 -0.19 3.22
C PRO A 127 -11.98 -1.35 2.38
N LEU A 128 -11.15 -1.83 1.46
CA LEU A 128 -11.36 -3.07 0.72
C LEU A 128 -10.31 -4.09 1.17
N ILE A 129 -10.73 -5.02 2.03
CA ILE A 129 -9.90 -6.15 2.47
C ILE A 129 -10.39 -7.39 1.71
N ARG A 130 -9.47 -8.16 1.13
CA ARG A 130 -9.76 -9.50 0.57
C ARG A 130 -9.37 -10.60 1.53
#